data_AF-A0A254SP14-F1
#
_entry.id   AF-A0A254SP14-F1
#
_cell.length_a   1.000
_cell.length_b   1.000
_cell.length_c   1.000
_cell.angle_alpha   90.00
_cell.angle_beta   90.00
_cell.angle_gamma   90.00
#
_symmetry.space_group_name_H-M   'P 1'
#
loop_
_entity.id
_entity.type
_entity.pdbx_description
1 polymer ?
#
loop_
_entity_poly.entity_id
_entity_poly.type
_entity_poly.pdbx_seq_one_letter_code
_entity_poly.pdbx_strand_id
1 'polypeptide(L)'
;MIFSAKNKLIPIIVSVFGVSALLCSCSDDNLTSSNFPQIENSKETTHNIVGYVDRTRGYSMTEVVLREVDSTLSQTGVAYHGFVDDYSGHFSLENVKLTQPYVYLEVNGYFYSNCYDNNETEPMTSWKVLEAYADVRKGDSISVNILTHMQAKRLKRYIDRGLSFDSSMALLQKEISDLFLLDSLHEDFSKMNLSTLRDYNYYLLGVNVLDETYVWRSGGLDDLLKEDVLTDSLFSTYWSYAYYFNHNSSCDKFDDFVPGFGYKTDAYKVKEYLNNIWQKKYNLGNCSAENYHEIKATESNKTQFLYCDTLGWTLPRNGCYDLDMIVLNSSVGDTLPGHLTKGTYCTDDYYKWGRMYDGSVGWTKASAAESGVGFACTKETLNRYGKSGRKCYRCEYSYGYYLPDVDMSECDENLPKQEPLK
;
A
#
# COMPACT_ATOMS: atom_id res chain seq x y z
N MET A 1 -55.43 -16.97 26.84
CA MET A 1 -55.16 -15.55 26.55
C MET A 1 -54.54 -15.55 25.15
N ILE A 2 -55.18 -15.18 24.04
CA ILE A 2 -56.00 -13.98 23.73
C ILE A 2 -55.15 -12.70 23.98
N PHE A 3 -54.86 -11.77 23.06
CA PHE A 3 -55.27 -11.44 21.67
C PHE A 3 -54.01 -11.38 20.74
N SER A 4 -54.02 -11.64 19.42
CA SER A 4 -54.48 -10.80 18.27
C SER A 4 -53.73 -9.46 18.15
N ALA A 5 -53.31 -8.92 17.00
CA ALA A 5 -53.54 -9.26 15.58
C ALA A 5 -52.29 -8.85 14.73
N LYS A 6 -52.24 -8.65 13.39
CA LYS A 6 -53.21 -8.59 12.26
C LYS A 6 -52.39 -8.68 10.94
N ASN A 7 -52.84 -9.38 9.90
CA ASN A 7 -52.77 -8.90 8.50
C ASN A 7 -53.61 -9.74 7.52
N LYS A 8 -54.19 -9.08 6.51
CA LYS A 8 -55.22 -9.65 5.63
C LYS A 8 -54.62 -10.16 4.31
N LEU A 9 -55.05 -11.35 3.89
CA LEU A 9 -54.96 -11.82 2.51
C LEU A 9 -56.18 -11.31 1.71
N ILE A 10 -55.95 -10.92 0.46
CA ILE A 10 -57.00 -10.69 -0.56
C ILE A 10 -56.53 -11.42 -1.82
N PRO A 11 -57.34 -12.33 -2.42
CA PRO A 11 -56.98 -13.02 -3.65
C PRO A 11 -57.28 -12.15 -4.87
N ILE A 12 -56.39 -12.13 -5.85
CA ILE A 12 -56.66 -11.56 -7.18
C ILE A 12 -57.01 -12.69 -8.14
N ILE A 13 -58.04 -12.43 -8.94
CA ILE A 13 -58.72 -13.38 -9.83
C ILE A 13 -57.84 -13.72 -11.04
N VAL A 14 -57.78 -15.01 -11.39
CA VAL A 14 -57.23 -15.48 -12.67
C VAL A 14 -58.28 -15.25 -13.76
N SER A 15 -57.94 -14.46 -14.77
CA SER A 15 -58.73 -14.30 -15.99
C SER A 15 -57.85 -14.42 -17.22
N VAL A 16 -58.03 -15.53 -17.95
CA VAL A 16 -57.30 -15.86 -19.20
C VAL A 16 -58.02 -15.25 -20.40
N PHE A 17 -57.38 -14.29 -21.06
CA PHE A 17 -57.57 -13.88 -22.46
C PHE A 17 -56.24 -13.22 -22.87
N GLY A 18 -55.66 -13.41 -24.05
CA GLY A 18 -56.08 -14.15 -25.23
C GLY A 18 -55.22 -13.63 -26.39
N VAL A 19 -54.11 -14.30 -26.70
CA VAL A 19 -53.14 -13.81 -27.69
C VAL A 19 -53.65 -14.08 -29.11
N SER A 20 -53.98 -13.00 -29.81
CA SER A 20 -54.15 -12.99 -31.27
C SER A 20 -53.44 -11.78 -31.85
N ALA A 21 -52.41 -12.03 -32.65
CA ALA A 21 -51.87 -11.01 -33.55
C ALA A 21 -52.81 -10.82 -34.75
N LEU A 22 -52.88 -9.60 -35.30
CA LEU A 22 -52.96 -9.36 -36.75
C LEU A 22 -52.79 -7.86 -37.07
N LEU A 23 -52.37 -7.59 -38.30
CA LEU A 23 -51.88 -6.30 -38.81
C LEU A 23 -53.00 -5.50 -39.49
N CYS A 24 -52.91 -4.16 -39.44
CA CYS A 24 -53.26 -3.17 -40.49
C CYS A 24 -53.14 -1.75 -39.88
N SER A 25 -52.35 -0.83 -40.43
CA SER A 25 -52.55 -0.05 -41.67
C SER A 25 -53.57 1.09 -41.53
N CYS A 26 -53.08 2.34 -41.48
CA CYS A 26 -53.61 3.60 -42.02
C CYS A 26 -52.62 4.72 -41.61
N SER A 27 -52.00 5.45 -42.54
CA SER A 27 -52.54 6.58 -43.32
C SER A 27 -52.62 7.86 -42.47
N ASP A 28 -51.97 8.92 -42.95
CA ASP A 28 -51.97 10.24 -42.32
C ASP A 28 -53.40 10.81 -42.24
N ASP A 29 -53.78 11.34 -41.07
CA ASP A 29 -54.24 12.73 -41.00
C ASP A 29 -54.31 13.27 -39.56
N ASN A 30 -53.98 14.55 -39.43
CA ASN A 30 -53.94 15.40 -38.23
C ASN A 30 -54.72 14.96 -36.97
N LEU A 31 -53.98 14.62 -35.91
CA LEU A 31 -54.42 14.84 -34.53
C LEU A 31 -53.37 15.65 -33.76
N THR A 32 -53.83 16.77 -33.21
CA THR A 32 -53.01 17.76 -32.48
C THR A 32 -52.24 17.12 -31.34
N SER A 33 -50.91 17.14 -31.40
CA SER A 33 -50.05 16.67 -30.32
C SER A 33 -50.15 17.60 -29.10
N SER A 34 -50.64 17.02 -28.02
CA SER A 34 -50.49 17.53 -26.65
C SER A 34 -49.05 17.91 -26.33
N ASN A 35 -48.85 18.89 -25.43
CA ASN A 35 -47.56 19.28 -24.89
C ASN A 35 -46.71 18.08 -24.44
N PHE A 36 -45.79 17.64 -25.29
CA PHE A 36 -44.63 16.87 -24.85
C PHE A 36 -43.66 17.85 -24.19
N PRO A 37 -43.06 17.52 -23.02
CA PRO A 37 -41.94 18.30 -22.52
C PRO A 37 -40.85 18.29 -23.58
N GLN A 38 -40.45 19.47 -24.03
CA GLN A 38 -39.32 19.61 -24.95
C GLN A 38 -38.10 19.00 -24.25
N ILE A 39 -37.52 17.97 -24.86
CA ILE A 39 -36.17 17.53 -24.51
C ILE A 39 -35.28 18.75 -24.78
N GLU A 40 -34.64 19.29 -23.75
CA GLU A 40 -33.60 20.30 -23.99
C GLU A 40 -32.56 19.65 -24.89
N ASN A 41 -32.40 20.18 -26.11
CA ASN A 41 -31.33 19.78 -27.01
C ASN A 41 -30.01 20.14 -26.31
N SER A 42 -29.42 19.15 -25.63
CA SER A 42 -28.05 19.21 -25.16
C SER A 42 -27.16 19.49 -26.36
N LYS A 43 -26.64 20.71 -26.40
CA LYS A 43 -25.91 21.24 -27.56
C LYS A 43 -24.66 20.40 -27.77
N GLU A 44 -24.63 19.62 -28.85
CA GLU A 44 -23.46 18.85 -29.25
C GLU A 44 -22.23 19.77 -29.36
N THR A 45 -21.16 19.40 -28.66
CA THR A 45 -19.82 20.00 -28.80
C THR A 45 -18.89 18.98 -29.46
N THR A 46 -17.87 19.47 -30.16
CA THR A 46 -16.85 18.63 -30.82
C THR A 46 -15.48 18.96 -30.24
N HIS A 47 -14.76 17.91 -29.85
CA HIS A 47 -13.50 17.94 -29.12
C HIS A 47 -12.45 17.07 -29.83
N ASN A 48 -11.17 17.39 -29.61
CA ASN A 48 -10.04 16.57 -30.04
C ASN A 48 -9.26 16.17 -28.80
N ILE A 49 -9.65 15.04 -28.18
CA ILE A 49 -9.12 14.61 -26.89
C ILE A 49 -7.72 14.05 -27.10
N VAL A 50 -6.73 14.61 -26.39
CA VAL A 50 -5.32 14.21 -26.49
C VAL A 50 -4.73 13.96 -25.11
N GLY A 51 -3.82 13.02 -24.98
CA GLY A 51 -3.26 12.69 -23.68
C GLY A 51 -2.05 11.79 -23.74
N TYR A 52 -1.58 11.43 -22.55
CA TYR A 52 -0.53 10.44 -22.36
C TYR A 52 -0.99 9.35 -21.39
N VAL A 53 -0.51 8.13 -21.60
CA VAL A 53 -0.64 7.01 -20.68
C VAL A 53 0.75 6.61 -20.20
N ASP A 54 1.02 6.85 -18.91
CA ASP A 54 2.32 6.53 -18.32
C ASP A 54 2.61 5.01 -18.34
N ARG A 55 3.90 4.65 -18.31
CA ARG A 55 4.41 3.26 -18.16
C ARG A 55 4.03 2.25 -19.25
N THR A 56 3.47 2.67 -20.38
CA THR A 56 3.07 1.79 -21.51
C THR A 56 4.22 1.32 -22.41
N ARG A 57 5.38 2.00 -22.37
CA ARG A 57 6.63 1.74 -23.13
C ARG A 57 6.47 1.00 -24.46
N GLY A 58 5.84 1.65 -25.45
CA GLY A 58 5.95 1.21 -26.84
C GLY A 58 5.02 0.09 -27.29
N TYR A 59 4.08 -0.35 -26.45
CA TYR A 59 2.90 -1.07 -26.95
C TYR A 59 1.93 -0.10 -27.63
N SER A 60 2.29 0.31 -28.86
CA SER A 60 1.25 0.65 -29.83
C SER A 60 0.28 -0.53 -29.92
N MET A 61 -1.02 -0.24 -29.95
CA MET A 61 -2.14 -1.16 -29.65
C MET A 61 -2.57 -1.30 -28.17
N THR A 62 -1.99 -0.56 -27.20
CA THR A 62 -2.66 -0.38 -25.89
C THR A 62 -3.95 0.41 -26.13
N GLU A 63 -5.11 -0.20 -25.85
CA GLU A 63 -6.42 0.40 -26.15
C GLU A 63 -6.76 1.51 -25.17
N VAL A 64 -7.19 2.65 -25.71
CA VAL A 64 -7.73 3.80 -24.96
C VAL A 64 -9.20 3.92 -25.34
N VAL A 65 -10.09 3.78 -24.36
CA VAL A 65 -11.53 3.89 -24.56
C VAL A 65 -12.07 5.08 -23.79
N LEU A 66 -12.67 6.02 -24.51
CA LEU A 66 -13.37 7.17 -23.94
C LEU A 66 -14.87 6.90 -23.98
N ARG A 67 -15.57 7.19 -22.88
CA ARG A 67 -17.02 7.07 -22.77
C ARG A 67 -17.58 8.39 -22.28
N GLU A 68 -18.66 8.85 -22.89
CA GLU A 68 -19.43 9.97 -22.38
C GLU A 68 -20.22 9.50 -21.14
N VAL A 69 -20.19 10.33 -20.08
CA VAL A 69 -20.96 10.08 -18.86
C VAL A 69 -21.76 11.33 -18.47
N ASP A 70 -22.89 11.12 -17.80
CA ASP A 70 -23.66 12.20 -17.21
C ASP A 70 -23.09 12.67 -15.85
N SER A 71 -23.76 13.63 -15.21
CA SER A 71 -23.36 14.15 -13.88
C SER A 71 -23.45 13.12 -12.75
N THR A 72 -24.07 11.95 -12.96
CA THR A 72 -24.14 10.82 -12.03
C THR A 72 -23.08 9.75 -12.31
N LEU A 73 -22.19 10.00 -13.28
CA LEU A 73 -21.22 9.05 -13.85
C LEU A 73 -21.86 7.90 -14.65
N SER A 74 -23.15 8.00 -15.00
CA SER A 74 -23.83 7.00 -15.82
C SER A 74 -23.44 7.18 -17.28
N GLN A 75 -23.04 6.10 -17.95
CA GLN A 75 -22.68 6.14 -19.37
C GLN A 75 -23.92 6.44 -20.23
N THR A 76 -23.77 7.35 -21.20
CA THR A 76 -24.87 7.73 -22.12
C THR A 76 -25.05 6.75 -23.28
N GLY A 77 -24.04 5.89 -23.53
CA GLY A 77 -23.93 5.02 -24.69
C GLY A 77 -23.03 5.56 -25.80
N VAL A 78 -22.58 6.82 -25.72
CA VAL A 78 -21.56 7.37 -26.63
C VAL A 78 -20.17 6.92 -26.17
N ALA A 79 -19.41 6.28 -27.06
CA ALA A 79 -18.05 5.82 -26.80
C ALA A 79 -17.16 5.98 -28.04
N TYR A 80 -15.88 6.24 -27.77
CA TYR A 80 -14.80 6.40 -28.74
C TYR A 80 -13.66 5.47 -28.37
N HIS A 81 -13.05 4.84 -29.37
CA HIS A 81 -11.94 3.91 -29.20
C HIS A 81 -10.74 4.43 -29.99
N GLY A 82 -9.57 4.33 -29.40
CA GLY A 82 -8.28 4.61 -30.02
C GLY A 82 -7.19 3.78 -29.37
N PHE A 83 -5.94 4.11 -29.68
CA PHE A 83 -4.78 3.40 -29.17
C PHE A 83 -3.71 4.41 -28.76
N VAL A 84 -2.76 3.95 -27.95
CA VAL A 84 -1.49 4.64 -27.77
C VAL A 84 -0.74 4.68 -29.12
N ASP A 85 -0.41 5.88 -29.57
CA ASP A 85 0.21 6.20 -30.86
C ASP A 85 1.72 5.91 -30.87
N ASP A 86 2.41 6.11 -29.75
CA ASP A 86 3.88 6.09 -29.68
C ASP A 86 4.48 5.61 -28.34
N TYR A 87 5.81 5.53 -28.31
CA TYR A 87 6.60 5.09 -27.14
C TYR A 87 6.49 6.01 -25.91
N SER A 88 6.02 7.25 -26.08
CA SER A 88 5.80 8.19 -24.99
C SER A 88 4.44 8.01 -24.30
N GLY A 89 3.61 7.09 -24.80
CA GLY A 89 2.26 6.87 -24.29
C GLY A 89 1.23 7.85 -24.85
N HIS A 90 1.58 8.67 -25.86
CA HIS A 90 0.65 9.61 -26.47
C HIS A 90 -0.58 8.89 -27.04
N PHE A 91 -1.75 9.51 -26.98
CA PHE A 91 -2.93 9.11 -27.74
C PHE A 91 -3.73 10.33 -28.20
N SER A 92 -4.48 10.17 -29.30
CA SER A 92 -5.42 11.16 -29.83
C SER A 92 -6.76 10.53 -30.23
N LEU A 93 -7.86 11.18 -29.86
CA LEU A 93 -9.22 10.87 -30.29
C LEU A 93 -9.81 12.14 -30.95
N GLU A 94 -9.80 12.17 -32.28
CA GLU A 94 -10.30 13.29 -33.06
C GLU A 94 -11.82 13.26 -33.26
N ASN A 95 -12.43 14.44 -33.41
CA ASN A 95 -13.87 14.60 -33.73
C ASN A 95 -14.81 13.93 -32.72
N VAL A 96 -14.41 13.91 -31.43
CA VAL A 96 -15.20 13.41 -30.32
C VAL A 96 -16.40 14.33 -30.11
N LYS A 97 -17.60 13.83 -30.38
CA LYS A 97 -18.88 14.56 -30.27
C LYS A 97 -19.56 14.20 -28.97
N LEU A 98 -19.88 15.22 -28.18
CA LEU A 98 -20.42 15.06 -26.84
C LEU A 98 -21.65 15.96 -26.65
N THR A 99 -22.64 15.42 -25.96
CA THR A 99 -23.83 16.08 -25.43
C THR A 99 -23.71 16.36 -23.92
N GLN A 100 -22.84 15.64 -23.22
CA GLN A 100 -22.48 15.83 -21.82
C GLN A 100 -21.03 16.35 -21.69
N PRO A 101 -20.72 17.17 -20.68
CA PRO A 101 -19.37 17.71 -20.51
C PRO A 101 -18.39 16.73 -19.84
N TYR A 102 -18.84 15.57 -19.36
CA TYR A 102 -18.02 14.65 -18.59
C TYR A 102 -17.66 13.41 -19.40
N VAL A 103 -16.41 12.99 -19.29
CA VAL A 103 -15.88 11.80 -19.94
C VAL A 103 -15.17 10.89 -18.93
N TYR A 104 -15.29 9.59 -19.17
CA TYR A 104 -14.53 8.54 -18.51
C TYR A 104 -13.55 7.93 -19.53
N LEU A 105 -12.26 7.92 -19.22
CA LEU A 105 -11.24 7.24 -20.00
C LEU A 105 -10.79 5.98 -19.27
N GLU A 106 -10.68 4.91 -20.02
CA GLU A 106 -10.24 3.59 -19.58
C GLU A 106 -9.07 3.15 -20.47
N VAL A 107 -7.96 2.76 -19.86
CA VAL A 107 -6.78 2.26 -20.57
C VAL A 107 -6.41 0.90 -20.03
N ASN A 108 -6.54 -0.11 -20.90
CA ASN A 108 -6.44 -1.51 -20.53
C ASN A 108 -5.17 -2.10 -21.15
N GLY A 109 -4.20 -2.49 -20.32
CA GLY A 109 -2.89 -2.86 -20.86
C GLY A 109 -1.85 -3.27 -19.84
N TYR A 110 -0.64 -3.50 -20.36
CA TYR A 110 0.55 -3.89 -19.63
C TYR A 110 1.37 -2.66 -19.24
N PHE A 111 1.55 -2.45 -17.94
CA PHE A 111 2.31 -1.31 -17.39
C PHE A 111 3.64 -1.77 -16.81
N TYR A 112 4.73 -1.22 -17.31
CA TYR A 112 6.08 -1.61 -16.93
C TYR A 112 6.44 -1.18 -15.50
N SER A 113 7.27 -1.98 -14.83
CA SER A 113 7.93 -1.62 -13.58
C SER A 113 9.00 -0.55 -13.79
N ASN A 114 9.04 0.43 -12.89
CA ASN A 114 10.10 1.43 -12.75
C ASN A 114 11.24 0.94 -11.84
N CYS A 115 11.08 -0.22 -11.21
CA CYS A 115 11.93 -0.71 -10.12
C CYS A 115 12.74 -1.97 -10.41
N TYR A 116 12.22 -2.88 -11.25
CA TYR A 116 12.74 -4.24 -11.35
C TYR A 116 12.98 -4.65 -12.81
N ASP A 117 14.18 -5.17 -13.07
CA ASP A 117 14.49 -5.83 -14.32
C ASP A 117 13.86 -7.22 -14.40
N ASN A 118 13.76 -7.70 -15.62
CA ASN A 118 13.66 -9.11 -15.93
C ASN A 118 14.86 -9.50 -16.78
N ASN A 119 15.33 -10.74 -16.68
CA ASN A 119 16.16 -11.28 -17.75
C ASN A 119 15.33 -11.27 -19.05
N GLU A 120 15.90 -10.70 -20.12
CA GLU A 120 15.45 -10.34 -21.49
C GLU A 120 14.08 -10.78 -22.09
N THR A 121 13.30 -11.70 -21.50
CA THR A 121 12.11 -12.30 -22.12
C THR A 121 10.73 -11.78 -21.68
N GLU A 122 10.52 -11.33 -20.43
CA GLU A 122 9.21 -10.79 -19.97
C GLU A 122 9.39 -9.70 -18.90
N PRO A 123 9.14 -8.41 -19.20
CA PRO A 123 9.16 -7.36 -18.19
C PRO A 123 8.08 -7.61 -17.15
N MET A 124 8.34 -7.22 -15.89
CA MET A 124 7.34 -7.26 -14.83
C MET A 124 6.27 -6.20 -15.13
N THR A 125 5.37 -6.61 -16.01
CA THR A 125 4.24 -5.85 -16.52
C THR A 125 3.00 -6.40 -15.84
N SER A 126 2.46 -5.65 -14.90
CA SER A 126 1.13 -5.96 -14.42
C SER A 126 0.13 -5.54 -15.49
N TRP A 127 -0.67 -6.48 -15.98
CA TRP A 127 -1.93 -6.12 -16.63
C TRP A 127 -2.80 -5.37 -15.60
N LYS A 128 -3.12 -4.12 -15.88
CA LYS A 128 -4.01 -3.29 -15.05
C LYS A 128 -4.98 -2.54 -15.98
N VAL A 129 -6.01 -1.95 -15.38
CA VAL A 129 -6.84 -0.94 -16.03
C VAL A 129 -6.55 0.39 -15.34
N LEU A 130 -5.97 1.35 -16.04
CA LEU A 130 -5.90 2.73 -15.56
C LEU A 130 -7.13 3.51 -16.01
N GLU A 131 -7.56 4.45 -15.18
CA GLU A 131 -8.84 5.13 -15.31
C GLU A 131 -8.65 6.64 -15.12
N ALA A 132 -9.50 7.44 -15.75
CA ALA A 132 -9.60 8.88 -15.49
C ALA A 132 -11.03 9.36 -15.72
N TYR A 133 -11.46 10.36 -14.95
CA TYR A 133 -12.63 11.17 -15.27
C TYR A 133 -12.20 12.61 -15.52
N ALA A 134 -12.82 13.27 -16.49
CA ALA A 134 -12.52 14.66 -16.81
C ALA A 134 -13.77 15.44 -17.25
N ASP A 135 -13.69 16.76 -17.12
CA ASP A 135 -14.66 17.72 -17.67
C ASP A 135 -14.04 18.40 -18.90
N VAL A 136 -14.55 18.11 -20.10
CA VAL A 136 -13.99 18.63 -21.36
C VAL A 136 -14.17 20.14 -21.51
N ARG A 137 -15.04 20.78 -20.72
CA ARG A 137 -15.13 22.26 -20.66
C ARG A 137 -13.86 22.90 -20.09
N LYS A 138 -13.04 22.11 -19.36
CA LYS A 138 -11.71 22.50 -18.85
C LYS A 138 -10.57 22.15 -19.82
N GLY A 139 -10.91 21.76 -21.04
CA GLY A 139 -9.99 21.56 -22.15
C GLY A 139 -9.58 20.11 -22.37
N ASP A 140 -9.38 19.79 -23.65
CA ASP A 140 -9.33 18.44 -24.23
C ASP A 140 -8.07 17.61 -23.91
N SER A 141 -7.09 18.19 -23.21
CA SER A 141 -5.89 17.43 -22.79
C SER A 141 -6.21 16.61 -21.53
N ILE A 142 -6.25 15.28 -21.64
CA ILE A 142 -6.60 14.35 -20.56
C ILE A 142 -5.63 13.18 -20.59
N SER A 143 -4.64 13.19 -19.71
CA SER A 143 -3.71 12.07 -19.48
C SER A 143 -4.29 11.08 -18.47
N VAL A 144 -3.90 9.81 -18.61
CA VAL A 144 -4.34 8.71 -17.75
C VAL A 144 -3.12 8.17 -16.99
N ASN A 145 -3.14 8.30 -15.67
CA ASN A 145 -2.01 7.95 -14.82
C ASN A 145 -2.49 7.39 -13.46
N ILE A 146 -1.55 7.05 -12.57
CA ILE A 146 -1.87 6.43 -11.28
C ILE A 146 -2.71 7.36 -10.37
N LEU A 147 -2.53 8.67 -10.45
CA LEU A 147 -3.27 9.65 -9.65
C LEU A 147 -4.69 9.87 -10.18
N THR A 148 -4.89 9.94 -11.50
CA THR A 148 -6.25 9.98 -12.09
C THR A 148 -7.02 8.70 -11.81
N HIS A 149 -6.34 7.56 -11.78
CA HIS A 149 -6.93 6.28 -11.43
C HIS A 149 -7.38 6.25 -9.96
N MET A 150 -6.55 6.76 -9.04
CA MET A 150 -6.96 6.95 -7.63
C MET A 150 -8.20 7.85 -7.50
N GLN A 151 -8.29 8.94 -8.27
CA GLN A 151 -9.50 9.78 -8.33
C GLN A 151 -10.70 8.98 -8.86
N ALA A 152 -10.55 8.26 -9.98
CA ALA A 152 -11.62 7.53 -10.64
C ALA A 152 -12.24 6.44 -9.76
N LYS A 153 -11.42 5.60 -9.12
CA LYS A 153 -11.90 4.56 -8.18
C LYS A 153 -12.66 5.12 -6.98
N ARG A 154 -12.42 6.38 -6.61
CA ARG A 154 -13.05 7.03 -5.46
C ARG A 154 -14.21 7.94 -5.83
N LEU A 155 -14.24 8.53 -7.04
CA LEU A 155 -15.17 9.58 -7.45
C LEU A 155 -16.64 9.29 -7.15
N LYS A 156 -17.09 8.07 -7.45
CA LYS A 156 -18.49 7.67 -7.25
C LYS A 156 -19.00 7.93 -5.83
N ARG A 157 -18.18 7.75 -4.77
CA ARG A 157 -18.64 7.98 -3.38
C ARG A 157 -18.98 9.44 -3.09
N TYR A 158 -18.35 10.39 -3.78
CA TYR A 158 -18.58 11.82 -3.59
C TYR A 158 -19.84 12.26 -4.36
N ILE A 159 -20.02 11.74 -5.58
CA ILE A 159 -21.25 11.90 -6.36
C ILE A 159 -22.47 11.29 -5.62
N ASP A 160 -22.33 10.08 -5.07
CA ASP A 160 -23.38 9.42 -4.29
C ASP A 160 -23.71 10.15 -2.97
N ARG A 161 -22.78 10.99 -2.46
CA ARG A 161 -23.01 11.93 -1.34
C ARG A 161 -23.67 13.25 -1.77
N GLY A 162 -24.03 13.40 -3.05
CA GLY A 162 -24.72 14.57 -3.61
C GLY A 162 -23.81 15.74 -3.99
N LEU A 163 -22.50 15.53 -4.08
CA LEU A 163 -21.56 16.56 -4.53
C LEU A 163 -21.54 16.64 -6.06
N SER A 164 -21.28 17.84 -6.60
CA SER A 164 -21.04 18.00 -8.04
C SER A 164 -19.71 17.34 -8.45
N PHE A 165 -19.57 17.05 -9.74
CA PHE A 165 -18.33 16.53 -10.33
C PHE A 165 -17.11 17.37 -9.93
N ASP A 166 -17.18 18.69 -10.12
CA ASP A 166 -16.08 19.62 -9.84
C ASP A 166 -15.70 19.64 -8.34
N SER A 167 -16.69 19.70 -7.45
CA SER A 167 -16.47 19.66 -6.00
C SER A 167 -15.85 18.33 -5.58
N SER A 168 -16.27 17.24 -6.21
CA SER A 168 -15.76 15.90 -5.94
C SER A 168 -14.31 15.74 -6.39
N MET A 169 -13.98 16.14 -7.62
CA MET A 169 -12.62 16.09 -8.15
C MET A 169 -11.65 16.99 -7.35
N ALA A 170 -12.09 18.18 -6.91
CA ALA A 170 -11.29 19.05 -6.05
C ALA A 170 -11.02 18.43 -4.66
N LEU A 171 -12.03 17.78 -4.05
CA LEU A 171 -11.85 17.06 -2.78
C LEU A 171 -10.94 15.84 -2.92
N LEU A 172 -11.06 15.09 -4.02
CA LEU A 172 -10.21 13.93 -4.31
C LEU A 172 -8.77 14.32 -4.57
N GLN A 173 -8.54 15.40 -5.33
CA GLN A 173 -7.20 15.94 -5.52
C GLN A 173 -6.58 16.34 -4.17
N LYS A 174 -7.35 16.99 -3.29
CA LYS A 174 -6.86 17.29 -1.93
C LYS A 174 -6.57 16.01 -1.12
N GLU A 175 -7.50 15.06 -1.08
CA GLU A 175 -7.36 13.81 -0.32
C GLU A 175 -6.10 13.02 -0.74
N ILE A 176 -5.88 12.87 -2.04
CA ILE A 176 -4.73 12.15 -2.59
C ILE A 176 -3.44 12.97 -2.39
N SER A 177 -3.48 14.30 -2.53
CA SER A 177 -2.33 15.16 -2.25
C SER A 177 -1.94 15.16 -0.77
N ASP A 178 -2.88 15.18 0.15
CA ASP A 178 -2.64 15.06 1.60
C ASP A 178 -2.05 13.68 1.95
N LEU A 179 -2.58 12.61 1.34
CA LEU A 179 -2.08 11.25 1.56
C LEU A 179 -0.62 11.12 1.10
N PHE A 180 -0.29 11.60 -0.11
CA PHE A 180 1.04 11.46 -0.69
C PHE A 180 1.96 12.67 -0.47
N LEU A 181 1.58 13.65 0.34
CA LEU A 181 2.38 14.86 0.63
C LEU A 181 2.82 15.60 -0.64
N LEU A 182 1.87 15.74 -1.57
CA LEU A 182 2.03 16.45 -2.84
C LEU A 182 1.91 17.97 -2.64
N ASP A 183 2.51 18.48 -1.55
CA ASP A 183 2.25 19.81 -0.95
C ASP A 183 2.42 20.98 -1.95
N SER A 184 3.32 20.85 -2.93
CA SER A 184 3.58 21.88 -3.96
C SER A 184 2.98 21.57 -5.35
N LEU A 185 2.10 20.56 -5.45
CA LEU A 185 1.42 20.20 -6.69
C LEU A 185 0.10 20.96 -6.81
N HIS A 186 0.01 21.83 -7.81
CA HIS A 186 -1.19 22.63 -8.10
C HIS A 186 -1.81 22.32 -9.47
N GLU A 187 -1.15 21.48 -10.28
CA GLU A 187 -1.64 21.01 -11.56
C GLU A 187 -2.72 19.93 -11.35
N ASP A 188 -3.77 19.92 -12.18
CA ASP A 188 -4.77 18.86 -12.19
C ASP A 188 -4.09 17.54 -12.62
N PHE A 189 -4.38 16.44 -11.91
CA PHE A 189 -3.75 15.14 -12.19
C PHE A 189 -3.96 14.66 -13.64
N SER A 190 -5.06 15.06 -14.28
CA SER A 190 -5.34 14.80 -15.70
C SER A 190 -4.42 15.54 -16.68
N LYS A 191 -3.64 16.53 -16.24
CA LYS A 191 -2.64 17.23 -17.06
C LYS A 191 -1.22 16.72 -16.81
N MET A 192 -1.02 15.81 -15.85
CA MET A 192 0.27 15.25 -15.50
C MET A 192 0.61 14.01 -16.33
N ASN A 193 1.87 13.89 -16.74
CA ASN A 193 2.42 12.75 -17.48
C ASN A 193 3.95 12.76 -17.35
N LEU A 194 4.59 11.60 -17.50
CA LEU A 194 6.05 11.47 -17.43
C LEU A 194 6.78 11.84 -18.73
N SER A 195 6.05 12.12 -19.82
CA SER A 195 6.60 12.29 -21.18
C SER A 195 6.91 13.72 -21.58
N THR A 196 6.32 14.71 -20.89
CA THR A 196 6.56 16.15 -21.12
C THR A 196 7.26 16.78 -19.92
N LEU A 197 8.25 17.65 -20.15
CA LEU A 197 9.07 18.20 -19.06
C LEU A 197 8.26 19.15 -18.17
N ARG A 198 8.10 18.77 -16.90
CA ARG A 198 7.43 19.55 -15.85
C ARG A 198 8.12 19.32 -14.52
N ASP A 199 8.27 20.38 -13.74
CA ASP A 199 8.98 20.31 -12.45
C ASP A 199 8.31 19.39 -11.42
N TYR A 200 7.00 19.13 -11.55
CA TYR A 200 6.22 18.29 -10.63
C TYR A 200 6.19 16.80 -10.98
N ASN A 201 6.82 16.36 -12.08
CA ASN A 201 6.76 14.96 -12.53
C ASN A 201 7.42 13.97 -11.54
N TYR A 202 8.27 14.45 -10.63
CA TYR A 202 8.88 13.60 -9.59
C TYR A 202 7.82 13.05 -8.61
N TYR A 203 6.74 13.78 -8.37
CA TYR A 203 5.62 13.31 -7.56
C TYR A 203 4.94 12.11 -8.24
N LEU A 204 4.64 12.23 -9.53
CA LEU A 204 3.96 11.19 -10.29
C LEU A 204 4.80 9.92 -10.39
N LEU A 205 6.09 10.05 -10.68
CA LEU A 205 7.00 8.91 -10.70
C LEU A 205 7.21 8.32 -9.30
N GLY A 206 7.33 9.15 -8.26
CA GLY A 206 7.45 8.68 -6.89
C GLY A 206 6.21 7.90 -6.44
N VAL A 207 4.99 8.35 -6.74
CA VAL A 207 3.77 7.58 -6.42
C VAL A 207 3.68 6.30 -7.25
N ASN A 208 4.16 6.27 -8.49
CA ASN A 208 4.30 5.02 -9.26
C ASN A 208 5.28 4.04 -8.60
N VAL A 209 6.42 4.51 -8.07
CA VAL A 209 7.35 3.68 -7.29
C VAL A 209 6.66 3.12 -6.04
N LEU A 210 5.79 3.89 -5.38
CA LEU A 210 5.02 3.38 -4.23
C LEU A 210 3.94 2.34 -4.63
N ASP A 211 3.25 2.51 -5.76
CA ASP A 211 2.34 1.48 -6.30
C ASP A 211 3.05 0.16 -6.65
N GLU A 212 4.37 0.21 -6.90
CA GLU A 212 5.21 -0.98 -7.12
C GLU A 212 5.66 -1.70 -5.83
N THR A 213 5.07 -1.35 -4.67
CA THR A 213 5.20 -2.15 -3.43
C THR A 213 5.02 -3.65 -3.71
N TYR A 214 6.03 -4.45 -3.37
CA TYR A 214 6.10 -5.88 -3.67
C TYR A 214 4.90 -6.64 -3.03
N VAL A 215 3.92 -6.99 -3.86
CA VAL A 215 2.58 -7.44 -3.45
C VAL A 215 2.60 -8.83 -2.80
N TRP A 216 2.78 -8.89 -1.48
CA TRP A 216 2.72 -10.15 -0.73
C TRP A 216 1.91 -10.12 0.57
N ARG A 217 1.49 -8.95 1.09
CA ARG A 217 0.81 -8.84 2.40
C ARG A 217 -0.32 -7.81 2.53
N SER A 218 -0.62 -7.04 1.50
CA SER A 218 -1.78 -6.14 1.44
C SER A 218 -2.46 -6.28 0.09
N GLY A 219 -3.78 -6.04 0.04
CA GLY A 219 -4.54 -5.99 -1.22
C GLY A 219 -3.96 -4.95 -2.19
N GLY A 220 -4.36 -5.03 -3.45
CA GLY A 220 -3.92 -4.07 -4.46
C GLY A 220 -4.35 -2.64 -4.14
N LEU A 221 -3.79 -1.65 -4.83
CA LEU A 221 -4.19 -0.25 -4.66
C LEU A 221 -5.72 -0.07 -4.71
N ASP A 222 -6.40 -0.69 -5.68
CA ASP A 222 -7.85 -0.74 -5.82
C ASP A 222 -8.60 -1.18 -4.55
N ASP A 223 -8.03 -2.09 -3.75
CA ASP A 223 -8.64 -2.54 -2.49
C ASP A 223 -8.53 -1.45 -1.42
N LEU A 224 -7.35 -0.83 -1.29
CA LEU A 224 -7.14 0.30 -0.37
C LEU A 224 -8.03 1.49 -0.75
N LEU A 225 -8.22 1.74 -2.04
CA LEU A 225 -9.05 2.83 -2.55
C LEU A 225 -10.56 2.64 -2.29
N LYS A 226 -11.02 1.43 -1.95
CA LYS A 226 -12.41 1.19 -1.53
C LYS A 226 -12.70 1.81 -0.17
N GLU A 227 -11.75 1.77 0.76
CA GLU A 227 -11.91 2.25 2.14
C GLU A 227 -12.47 3.68 2.22
N ASP A 228 -13.38 3.93 3.18
CA ASP A 228 -14.10 5.20 3.30
C ASP A 228 -13.15 6.39 3.44
N VAL A 229 -12.12 6.23 4.28
CA VAL A 229 -11.06 7.21 4.59
C VAL A 229 -9.71 6.58 4.31
N LEU A 230 -8.90 7.21 3.47
CA LEU A 230 -7.50 6.79 3.28
C LEU A 230 -6.68 7.27 4.48
N THR A 231 -6.05 6.34 5.20
CA THR A 231 -5.26 6.65 6.41
C THR A 231 -3.81 6.22 6.24
N ASP A 232 -2.89 6.87 6.96
CA ASP A 232 -1.48 6.52 6.92
C ASP A 232 -1.21 5.09 7.43
N SER A 233 -2.09 4.52 8.24
CA SER A 233 -2.00 3.12 8.68
C SER A 233 -2.39 2.14 7.57
N LEU A 234 -3.45 2.44 6.81
CA LEU A 234 -3.86 1.68 5.63
C LEU A 234 -2.73 1.64 4.57
N PHE A 235 -1.97 2.73 4.44
CA PHE A 235 -0.82 2.86 3.53
C PHE A 235 0.55 2.58 4.19
N SER A 236 0.59 1.95 5.37
CA SER A 236 1.86 1.71 6.09
C SER A 236 2.90 0.88 5.31
N THR A 237 2.45 -0.01 4.41
CA THR A 237 3.34 -0.71 3.45
C THR A 237 4.01 0.24 2.47
N TYR A 238 3.33 1.29 2.02
CA TYR A 238 3.85 2.26 1.05
C TYR A 238 4.98 3.08 1.70
N TRP A 239 4.79 3.52 2.95
CA TRP A 239 5.82 4.24 3.71
C TRP A 239 7.02 3.34 4.02
N SER A 240 6.79 2.04 4.23
CA SER A 240 7.85 1.05 4.37
C SER A 240 8.66 0.87 3.08
N TYR A 241 7.99 0.86 1.92
CA TYR A 241 8.67 0.78 0.62
C TYR A 241 9.44 2.07 0.29
N ALA A 242 8.90 3.24 0.63
CA ALA A 242 9.60 4.52 0.56
C ALA A 242 10.88 4.54 1.42
N TYR A 243 10.85 3.92 2.60
CA TYR A 243 12.04 3.69 3.42
C TYR A 243 13.04 2.75 2.70
N TYR A 244 12.62 1.56 2.24
CA TYR A 244 13.51 0.57 1.63
C TYR A 244 14.16 1.06 0.34
N PHE A 245 13.43 1.84 -0.47
CA PHE A 245 13.93 2.50 -1.67
C PHE A 245 15.13 3.41 -1.37
N ASN A 246 15.06 4.21 -0.30
CA ASN A 246 16.15 5.12 0.09
C ASN A 246 17.31 4.42 0.80
N HIS A 247 17.11 3.18 1.28
CA HIS A 247 18.15 2.36 1.92
C HIS A 247 18.68 1.27 0.99
N ASN A 248 18.56 1.45 -0.34
CA ASN A 248 19.03 0.53 -1.39
C ASN A 248 18.66 -0.95 -1.11
N SER A 249 17.45 -1.16 -0.60
CA SER A 249 16.91 -2.48 -0.22
C SER A 249 15.75 -2.92 -1.14
N SER A 250 15.44 -2.12 -2.16
CA SER A 250 14.40 -2.36 -3.17
C SER A 250 14.56 -1.38 -4.34
N CYS A 251 14.00 -1.72 -5.51
CA CYS A 251 13.91 -0.85 -6.68
C CYS A 251 15.26 -0.59 -7.41
N ASP A 252 16.10 -1.62 -7.46
CA ASP A 252 17.49 -1.58 -7.94
C ASP A 252 17.69 -1.05 -9.37
N LYS A 253 16.65 -1.06 -10.22
CA LYS A 253 16.70 -0.53 -11.60
C LYS A 253 16.24 0.90 -11.78
N PHE A 254 15.83 1.59 -10.72
CA PHE A 254 15.29 2.94 -10.83
C PHE A 254 16.17 3.91 -11.64
N ASP A 255 17.46 4.02 -11.30
CA ASP A 255 18.37 4.97 -11.97
C ASP A 255 18.67 4.61 -13.43
N ASP A 256 18.59 3.33 -13.82
CA ASP A 256 18.69 2.87 -15.21
C ASP A 256 17.40 3.22 -15.98
N PHE A 257 16.24 3.01 -15.34
CA PHE A 257 14.93 3.05 -15.98
C PHE A 257 14.38 4.47 -16.17
N VAL A 258 14.61 5.41 -15.26
CA VAL A 258 14.17 6.81 -15.46
C VAL A 258 14.68 7.41 -16.79
N PRO A 259 16.00 7.40 -17.10
CA PRO A 259 16.49 7.84 -18.40
C PRO A 259 16.17 6.83 -19.51
N GLY A 260 16.25 5.52 -19.23
CA GLY A 260 16.01 4.46 -20.23
C GLY A 260 14.57 4.41 -20.78
N PHE A 261 13.59 4.91 -20.03
CA PHE A 261 12.19 5.02 -20.45
C PHE A 261 11.88 6.41 -21.03
N GLY A 262 12.88 7.30 -21.10
CA GLY A 262 12.76 8.62 -21.70
C GLY A 262 12.02 9.66 -20.86
N TYR A 263 11.71 9.36 -19.59
CA TYR A 263 10.92 10.22 -18.72
C TYR A 263 11.53 11.61 -18.53
N LYS A 264 10.69 12.64 -18.53
CA LYS A 264 11.07 14.04 -18.35
C LYS A 264 10.90 14.44 -16.89
N THR A 265 11.70 13.81 -16.04
CA THR A 265 11.69 13.98 -14.58
C THR A 265 13.09 13.78 -14.01
N ASP A 266 13.33 14.27 -12.81
CA ASP A 266 14.62 14.20 -12.12
C ASP A 266 14.60 13.07 -11.08
N ALA A 267 15.42 12.03 -11.30
CA ALA A 267 15.57 10.90 -10.40
C ALA A 267 16.03 11.31 -8.99
N TYR A 268 16.80 12.39 -8.86
CA TYR A 268 17.22 12.92 -7.56
C TYR A 268 16.04 13.52 -6.79
N LYS A 269 15.18 14.33 -7.46
CA LYS A 269 13.95 14.86 -6.84
C LYS A 269 12.99 13.74 -6.42
N VAL A 270 12.92 12.63 -7.16
CA VAL A 270 12.12 11.46 -6.75
C VAL A 270 12.67 10.82 -5.48
N LYS A 271 13.99 10.62 -5.39
CA LYS A 271 14.67 10.14 -4.18
C LYS A 271 14.43 11.07 -2.99
N GLU A 272 14.61 12.38 -3.17
CA GLU A 272 14.34 13.37 -2.13
C GLU A 272 12.88 13.32 -1.65
N TYR A 273 11.91 13.29 -2.57
CA TYR A 273 10.49 13.15 -2.26
C TYR A 273 10.19 11.85 -1.48
N LEU A 274 10.68 10.71 -1.96
CA LEU A 274 10.50 9.42 -1.30
C LEU A 274 11.19 9.37 0.07
N ASN A 275 12.31 10.08 0.25
CA ASN A 275 12.98 10.20 1.53
C ASN A 275 12.18 11.07 2.52
N ASN A 276 11.59 12.15 2.02
CA ASN A 276 10.78 13.07 2.83
C ASN A 276 9.44 12.44 3.24
N ILE A 277 8.79 11.64 2.37
CA ILE A 277 7.50 11.04 2.68
C ILE A 277 7.60 9.98 3.78
N TRP A 278 8.57 9.06 3.74
CA TRP A 278 8.68 8.05 4.81
C TRP A 278 9.00 8.68 6.17
N GLN A 279 9.88 9.68 6.21
CA GLN A 279 10.22 10.39 7.45
C GLN A 279 9.01 11.12 8.04
N LYS A 280 8.27 11.89 7.22
CA LYS A 280 7.05 12.58 7.67
C LYS A 280 5.97 11.59 8.12
N LYS A 281 5.76 10.47 7.41
CA LYS A 281 4.72 9.48 7.71
C LYS A 281 5.05 8.56 8.90
N TYR A 282 6.33 8.32 9.17
CA TYR A 282 6.76 7.61 10.38
C TYR A 282 6.80 8.52 11.61
N ASN A 283 7.06 9.82 11.43
CA ASN A 283 7.05 10.87 12.46
C ASN A 283 7.89 10.54 13.72
N LEU A 284 9.14 10.11 13.50
CA LEU A 284 10.06 9.69 14.58
C LEU A 284 10.84 10.85 15.21
N GLY A 285 10.79 12.04 14.59
CA GLY A 285 11.65 13.18 14.90
C GLY A 285 13.05 13.03 14.31
N ASN A 286 14.01 13.84 14.77
CA ASN A 286 15.41 13.73 14.33
C ASN A 286 16.11 12.51 14.98
N CYS A 287 17.03 11.87 14.25
CA CYS A 287 17.98 10.93 14.82
C CYS A 287 19.37 11.58 14.88
N SER A 288 20.05 11.44 16.01
CA SER A 288 21.30 12.13 16.32
C SER A 288 22.08 11.38 17.40
N ALA A 289 23.29 11.85 17.71
CA ALA A 289 24.09 11.31 18.81
C ALA A 289 23.40 11.45 20.19
N GLU A 290 22.49 12.41 20.39
CA GLU A 290 21.79 12.63 21.66
C GLU A 290 20.75 11.54 21.97
N ASN A 291 20.19 10.94 20.92
CA ASN A 291 19.17 9.89 20.99
C ASN A 291 19.61 8.60 20.28
N TYR A 292 20.93 8.37 20.19
CA TYR A 292 21.48 7.10 19.72
C TYR A 292 20.93 5.93 20.55
N HIS A 293 20.53 4.84 19.89
CA HIS A 293 19.79 3.71 20.45
C HIS A 293 18.37 4.01 20.98
N GLU A 294 17.80 5.20 20.78
CA GLU A 294 16.38 5.43 21.03
C GLU A 294 15.53 4.55 20.09
N ILE A 295 14.54 3.83 20.64
CA ILE A 295 13.61 2.99 19.88
C ILE A 295 12.23 3.68 19.84
N LYS A 296 11.64 3.81 18.65
CA LYS A 296 10.31 4.40 18.45
C LYS A 296 9.44 3.55 17.52
N ALA A 297 8.15 3.48 17.83
CA ALA A 297 7.14 2.95 16.91
C ALA A 297 6.76 4.02 15.87
N THR A 298 6.46 3.62 14.63
CA THR A 298 6.01 4.56 13.60
C THR A 298 4.61 5.11 13.89
N GLU A 299 4.29 6.29 13.36
CA GLU A 299 2.93 6.82 13.48
C GLU A 299 1.91 5.96 12.73
N SER A 300 2.24 5.59 11.49
CA SER A 300 1.42 4.72 10.63
C SER A 300 1.23 3.29 11.16
N ASN A 301 2.20 2.70 11.85
CA ASN A 301 2.10 1.32 12.33
C ASN A 301 2.75 1.15 13.71
N LYS A 302 1.91 1.03 14.75
CA LYS A 302 2.35 0.89 16.14
C LYS A 302 3.05 -0.44 16.49
N THR A 303 3.10 -1.40 15.56
CA THR A 303 3.90 -2.63 15.71
C THR A 303 5.23 -2.58 14.95
N GLN A 304 5.45 -1.56 14.12
CA GLN A 304 6.71 -1.34 13.42
C GLN A 304 7.58 -0.37 14.22
N PHE A 305 8.75 -0.84 14.62
CA PHE A 305 9.73 -0.07 15.39
C PHE A 305 10.99 0.19 14.58
N LEU A 306 11.55 1.38 14.72
CA LEU A 306 12.89 1.75 14.26
C LEU A 306 13.72 2.15 15.48
N TYR A 307 15.05 2.03 15.35
CA TYR A 307 15.99 2.56 16.33
C TYR A 307 16.89 3.61 15.68
N CYS A 308 17.31 4.61 16.44
CA CYS A 308 18.26 5.61 15.97
C CYS A 308 19.70 5.06 16.04
N ASP A 309 20.41 5.07 14.91
CA ASP A 309 21.82 4.68 14.81
C ASP A 309 22.66 5.68 14.00
N THR A 310 23.87 5.28 13.58
CA THR A 310 24.80 6.16 12.84
C THR A 310 24.36 6.47 11.40
N LEU A 311 23.37 5.75 10.87
CA LEU A 311 22.79 5.96 9.54
C LEU A 311 21.48 6.76 9.59
N GLY A 312 20.87 6.89 10.77
CA GLY A 312 19.62 7.58 10.99
C GLY A 312 18.61 6.70 11.73
N TRP A 313 17.33 6.89 11.44
CA TRP A 313 16.30 5.96 11.90
C TRP A 313 16.37 4.68 11.07
N THR A 314 16.75 3.56 11.70
CA THR A 314 17.02 2.28 11.03
C THR A 314 16.00 1.22 11.44
N LEU A 315 15.47 0.48 10.47
CA LEU A 315 14.66 -0.73 10.71
C LEU A 315 15.54 -1.89 11.20
N PRO A 316 15.08 -2.69 12.19
CA PRO A 316 15.81 -3.86 12.66
C PRO A 316 15.88 -4.95 11.59
N ARG A 317 17.09 -5.49 11.38
CA ARG A 317 17.37 -6.52 10.36
C ARG A 317 16.93 -7.91 10.81
N ASN A 318 17.08 -8.19 12.10
CA ASN A 318 16.66 -9.44 12.75
C ASN A 318 15.31 -9.28 13.48
N GLY A 319 14.51 -8.28 13.12
CA GLY A 319 13.23 -7.97 13.77
C GLY A 319 13.39 -7.61 15.25
N CYS A 320 12.50 -8.11 16.11
CA CYS A 320 12.50 -7.76 17.53
C CYS A 320 13.81 -8.08 18.27
N TYR A 321 14.66 -8.99 17.74
CA TYR A 321 15.92 -9.36 18.36
C TYR A 321 16.89 -8.17 18.47
N ASP A 322 17.01 -7.36 17.42
CA ASP A 322 17.91 -6.20 17.44
C ASP A 322 17.45 -5.15 18.47
N LEU A 323 16.13 -4.98 18.60
CA LEU A 323 15.51 -4.06 19.57
C LEU A 323 15.76 -4.52 21.01
N ASP A 324 15.60 -5.82 21.29
CA ASP A 324 15.90 -6.39 22.61
C ASP A 324 17.39 -6.32 22.93
N MET A 325 18.28 -6.55 21.95
CA MET A 325 19.72 -6.38 22.15
C MET A 325 20.08 -4.93 22.48
N ILE A 326 19.40 -3.94 21.90
CA ILE A 326 19.57 -2.52 22.27
C ILE A 326 19.15 -2.27 23.71
N VAL A 327 17.98 -2.78 24.15
CA VAL A 327 17.50 -2.63 25.54
C VAL A 327 18.44 -3.32 26.53
N LEU A 328 18.89 -4.54 26.23
CA LEU A 328 19.75 -5.35 27.09
C LEU A 328 21.18 -4.79 27.23
N ASN A 329 21.68 -4.08 26.21
CA ASN A 329 22.99 -3.44 26.25
C ASN A 329 22.96 -2.01 26.85
N SER A 330 21.81 -1.34 26.85
CA SER A 330 21.66 0.04 27.37
C SER A 330 21.16 0.07 28.82
N SER A 331 20.21 -0.81 29.15
CA SER A 331 19.89 -1.14 30.53
C SER A 331 21.06 -1.94 31.10
N VAL A 332 21.40 -1.73 32.38
CA VAL A 332 22.11 -2.78 33.13
C VAL A 332 21.08 -3.88 33.39
N GLY A 333 20.82 -4.71 32.38
CA GLY A 333 20.02 -5.93 32.53
C GLY A 333 20.68 -6.87 33.54
N ASP A 334 20.04 -7.99 33.85
CA ASP A 334 20.61 -8.94 34.81
C ASP A 334 21.84 -9.64 34.22
N THR A 335 23.01 -9.01 34.35
CA THR A 335 24.31 -9.53 33.90
C THR A 335 24.87 -10.57 34.87
N LEU A 336 24.04 -11.23 35.67
CA LEU A 336 24.43 -12.37 36.48
C LEU A 336 24.36 -13.65 35.63
N PRO A 337 25.48 -14.34 35.37
CA PRO A 337 25.45 -15.57 34.60
C PRO A 337 24.50 -16.62 35.18
N GLY A 338 23.76 -17.30 34.31
CA GLY A 338 22.77 -18.30 34.72
C GLY A 338 21.33 -17.81 34.84
N HIS A 339 21.13 -16.49 34.88
CA HIS A 339 19.80 -15.90 34.86
C HIS A 339 19.27 -15.75 33.43
N LEU A 340 17.95 -15.81 33.29
CA LEU A 340 17.24 -15.54 32.04
C LEU A 340 16.49 -14.21 32.17
N THR A 341 16.76 -13.30 31.24
CA THR A 341 16.00 -12.05 31.07
C THR A 341 15.01 -12.23 29.93
N LYS A 342 13.74 -11.88 30.13
CA LYS A 342 12.71 -11.97 29.09
C LYS A 342 12.85 -10.82 28.09
N GLY A 343 12.62 -11.09 26.80
CA GLY A 343 12.56 -10.05 25.77
C GLY A 343 11.47 -9.01 26.05
N THR A 344 11.77 -7.74 25.76
CA THR A 344 10.84 -6.61 25.82
C THR A 344 9.99 -6.55 24.54
N TYR A 345 10.63 -6.78 23.39
CA TYR A 345 10.00 -6.76 22.06
C TYR A 345 9.74 -8.18 21.53
N CYS A 346 10.69 -9.11 21.67
CA CYS A 346 10.46 -10.53 21.39
C CYS A 346 9.81 -11.17 22.63
N THR A 347 8.49 -11.00 22.79
CA THR A 347 7.77 -11.39 24.01
C THR A 347 7.74 -12.89 24.32
N ASP A 348 8.16 -13.74 23.40
CA ASP A 348 8.28 -15.20 23.56
C ASP A 348 9.72 -15.67 23.78
N ASP A 349 10.70 -14.77 23.64
CA ASP A 349 12.13 -15.06 23.76
C ASP A 349 12.68 -14.73 25.15
N TYR A 350 13.74 -15.45 25.50
CA TYR A 350 14.58 -15.19 26.67
C TYR A 350 16.04 -15.04 26.24
N TYR A 351 16.79 -14.30 27.04
CA TYR A 351 18.17 -13.90 26.80
C TYR A 351 19.01 -14.20 28.04
N LYS A 352 20.29 -14.50 27.83
CA LYS A 352 21.27 -14.78 28.88
C LYS A 352 22.53 -13.95 28.67
N TRP A 353 23.11 -13.49 29.77
CA TRP A 353 24.42 -12.84 29.79
C TRP A 353 25.49 -13.81 30.27
N GLY A 354 26.67 -13.78 29.65
CA GLY A 354 27.82 -14.55 30.11
C GLY A 354 28.89 -14.68 29.02
N ARG A 355 29.87 -15.57 29.24
CA ARG A 355 30.93 -15.81 28.26
C ARG A 355 30.54 -16.91 27.26
N MET A 356 30.72 -16.59 25.98
CA MET A 356 30.51 -17.48 24.86
C MET A 356 31.73 -18.37 24.61
N TYR A 357 31.61 -19.35 23.72
CA TYR A 357 32.70 -20.30 23.41
C TYR A 357 33.96 -19.63 22.85
N ASP A 358 33.80 -18.59 22.02
CA ASP A 358 34.89 -17.79 21.45
C ASP A 358 35.62 -16.89 22.47
N GLY A 359 35.14 -16.86 23.71
CA GLY A 359 35.70 -16.06 24.80
C GLY A 359 35.11 -14.65 24.93
N SER A 360 34.26 -14.21 23.99
CA SER A 360 33.50 -12.97 24.08
C SER A 360 32.50 -13.02 25.25
N VAL A 361 32.11 -11.86 25.77
CA VAL A 361 31.17 -11.72 26.89
C VAL A 361 30.06 -10.76 26.48
N GLY A 362 28.81 -11.17 26.67
CA GLY A 362 27.65 -10.33 26.35
C GLY A 362 26.34 -11.10 26.39
N TRP A 363 25.30 -10.46 25.87
CA TRP A 363 23.97 -11.05 25.73
C TRP A 363 23.88 -12.00 24.53
N THR A 364 23.18 -13.12 24.73
CA THR A 364 22.80 -14.06 23.68
C THR A 364 21.35 -14.50 23.88
N LYS A 365 20.67 -14.89 22.80
CA LYS A 365 19.36 -15.56 22.89
C LYS A 365 19.54 -16.92 23.57
N ALA A 366 18.67 -17.22 24.52
CA ALA A 366 18.63 -18.51 25.20
C ALA A 366 18.08 -19.60 24.26
N SER A 367 18.59 -20.82 24.40
CA SER A 367 18.07 -21.97 23.67
C SER A 367 16.67 -22.37 24.16
N ALA A 368 15.90 -23.07 23.33
CA ALA A 368 14.59 -23.59 23.72
C ALA A 368 14.65 -24.52 24.96
N ALA A 369 15.77 -25.22 25.16
CA ALA A 369 16.01 -26.02 26.36
C ALA A 369 16.11 -25.12 27.61
N GLU A 370 16.93 -24.09 27.58
CA GLU A 370 17.11 -23.12 28.68
C GLU A 370 15.81 -22.39 29.01
N SER A 371 15.10 -21.88 28.00
CA SER A 371 13.79 -21.23 28.17
C SER A 371 12.74 -22.19 28.75
N GLY A 372 12.77 -23.47 28.37
CA GLY A 372 11.87 -24.50 28.89
C GLY A 372 12.19 -24.92 30.33
N VAL A 373 13.44 -24.85 30.78
CA VAL A 373 13.83 -25.15 32.18
C VAL A 373 13.84 -23.91 33.09
N GLY A 374 13.83 -22.69 32.53
CA GLY A 374 13.89 -21.45 33.30
C GLY A 374 15.29 -21.15 33.88
N PHE A 375 16.35 -21.67 33.26
CA PHE A 375 17.74 -21.59 33.76
C PHE A 375 18.73 -21.52 32.59
N ALA A 376 19.71 -20.62 32.68
CA ALA A 376 20.69 -20.39 31.62
C ALA A 376 22.03 -21.10 31.87
N CYS A 377 22.66 -21.55 30.79
CA CYS A 377 23.98 -22.16 30.79
C CYS A 377 24.99 -21.31 30.03
N THR A 378 26.10 -21.06 30.71
CA THR A 378 27.23 -20.21 30.32
C THR A 378 28.52 -20.87 30.81
N LYS A 379 29.70 -20.34 30.42
CA LYS A 379 30.96 -20.85 30.97
C LYS A 379 31.04 -20.68 32.49
N GLU A 380 30.55 -19.55 32.99
CA GLU A 380 30.52 -19.20 34.41
C GLU A 380 29.55 -20.09 35.23
N THR A 381 28.54 -20.67 34.56
CA THR A 381 27.57 -21.59 35.19
C THR A 381 27.81 -23.07 34.89
N LEU A 382 28.95 -23.43 34.28
CA LEU A 382 29.31 -24.83 34.06
C LEU A 382 29.31 -25.62 35.38
N ASN A 383 28.72 -26.82 35.36
CA ASN A 383 28.44 -27.70 36.50
C ASN A 383 27.45 -27.15 37.56
N ARG A 384 26.84 -25.97 37.36
CA ARG A 384 25.74 -25.51 38.21
C ARG A 384 24.45 -26.26 37.88
N TYR A 385 23.64 -26.46 38.92
CA TYR A 385 22.33 -27.07 38.85
C TYR A 385 21.21 -26.02 38.84
N GLY A 386 20.26 -26.16 37.92
CA GLY A 386 18.97 -25.49 37.92
C GLY A 386 17.82 -26.48 38.17
N LYS A 387 16.62 -25.97 38.47
CA LYS A 387 15.44 -26.77 38.76
C LYS A 387 14.25 -26.32 37.92
N SER A 388 13.59 -27.26 37.24
CA SER A 388 12.30 -27.04 36.59
C SER A 388 11.27 -28.05 37.09
N GLY A 389 10.22 -27.55 37.75
CA GLY A 389 9.24 -28.38 38.45
C GLY A 389 9.90 -29.24 39.54
N ARG A 390 9.84 -30.56 39.39
CA ARG A 390 10.52 -31.53 40.28
C ARG A 390 11.90 -31.97 39.79
N LYS A 391 12.25 -31.69 38.52
CA LYS A 391 13.48 -32.17 37.89
C LYS A 391 14.64 -31.21 38.06
N CYS A 392 15.82 -31.77 38.20
CA CYS A 392 17.07 -31.01 38.17
C CYS A 392 17.75 -31.08 36.80
N TYR A 393 18.65 -30.13 36.56
CA TYR A 393 19.37 -29.97 35.30
C TYR A 393 20.75 -29.39 35.60
N ARG A 394 21.83 -30.07 35.19
CA ARG A 394 23.18 -29.51 35.26
C ARG A 394 23.54 -28.81 33.95
N CYS A 395 24.15 -27.63 34.05
CA CYS A 395 24.82 -27.01 32.91
C CYS A 395 26.06 -27.80 32.53
N GLU A 396 26.05 -28.34 31.31
CA GLU A 396 27.18 -29.02 30.69
C GLU A 396 27.69 -28.23 29.48
N TYR A 397 28.85 -28.63 28.96
CA TYR A 397 29.37 -28.14 27.69
C TYR A 397 29.32 -29.28 26.67
N SER A 398 28.46 -29.14 25.67
CA SER A 398 28.15 -30.19 24.69
C SER A 398 28.00 -29.58 23.28
N TYR A 399 28.57 -30.23 22.27
CA TYR A 399 28.53 -29.82 20.86
C TYR A 399 28.91 -28.35 20.56
N GLY A 400 29.73 -27.71 21.40
CA GLY A 400 30.12 -26.29 21.24
C GLY A 400 29.31 -25.30 22.09
N TYR A 401 28.29 -25.76 22.82
CA TYR A 401 27.35 -24.93 23.55
C TYR A 401 27.28 -25.30 25.03
N TYR A 402 26.96 -24.31 25.87
CA TYR A 402 26.61 -24.53 27.27
C TYR A 402 25.10 -24.76 27.37
N LEU A 403 24.66 -25.94 27.84
CA LEU A 403 23.25 -26.37 27.84
C LEU A 403 22.88 -27.15 29.11
N PRO A 404 21.60 -27.12 29.55
CA PRO A 404 21.09 -27.94 30.63
C PRO A 404 20.75 -29.35 30.11
N ASP A 405 21.54 -30.37 30.49
CA ASP A 405 21.40 -31.73 29.90
C ASP A 405 21.39 -32.86 30.95
N VAL A 406 22.31 -32.83 31.91
CA VAL A 406 22.59 -34.00 32.76
C VAL A 406 22.26 -33.77 34.23
N ASP A 407 20.99 -33.99 34.63
CA ASP A 407 20.59 -34.67 35.89
C ASP A 407 19.05 -34.65 36.07
N MET A 408 18.30 -35.17 35.09
CA MET A 408 16.81 -35.18 35.08
C MET A 408 16.13 -36.02 36.20
N SER A 409 16.87 -36.36 37.26
CA SER A 409 16.36 -36.94 38.50
C SER A 409 15.41 -35.98 39.23
N GLU A 410 14.66 -36.50 40.21
CA GLU A 410 13.98 -35.61 41.15
C GLU A 410 15.02 -34.92 42.04
N CYS A 411 14.96 -33.59 42.14
CA CYS A 411 15.94 -32.81 42.89
C CYS A 411 15.97 -33.24 44.37
N ASP A 412 17.08 -33.86 44.79
CA ASP A 412 17.37 -34.16 46.19
C ASP A 412 17.45 -32.85 47.02
N GLU A 413 16.91 -32.86 48.23
CA GLU A 413 17.02 -31.75 49.19
C GLU A 413 18.49 -31.48 49.60
N ASN A 414 19.38 -32.46 49.37
CA ASN A 414 20.81 -32.42 49.67
C ASN A 414 21.70 -31.95 48.51
N LEU A 415 21.13 -31.42 47.42
CA LEU A 415 21.94 -30.78 46.35
C LEU A 415 22.87 -29.72 46.96
N PRO A 416 24.17 -29.71 46.59
CA PRO A 416 25.14 -28.84 47.22
C PRO A 416 24.74 -27.37 47.02
N LYS A 417 24.54 -26.66 48.14
CA LYS A 417 24.25 -25.21 48.12
C LYS A 417 25.35 -24.50 47.36
N GLN A 418 25.02 -24.03 46.16
CA GLN A 418 25.99 -23.36 45.30
C GLN A 418 26.43 -22.05 45.95
N GLU A 419 27.73 -21.78 45.92
CA GLU A 419 28.21 -20.43 46.24
C GLU A 419 27.63 -19.42 45.24
N PRO A 420 27.31 -18.19 45.67
CA PRO A 420 27.01 -17.09 44.75
C PRO A 420 28.12 -16.96 43.71
N LEU A 421 27.78 -16.56 42.49
CA LEU A 421 28.78 -16.06 41.55
C LEU A 421 29.41 -14.81 42.18
N LYS A 422 30.74 -14.74 42.18
CA LYS A 422 31.55 -13.63 42.70
C LYS A 422 31.91 -12.69 41.57
#